data_AF-A0A953HAI5-F1
#
_entry.id   AF-A0A953HAI5-F1
#
_cell.length_a   1.000
_cell.length_b   1.000
_cell.length_c   1.000
_cell.angle_alpha   90.00
_cell.angle_beta   90.00
_cell.angle_gamma   90.00
#
_symmetry.space_group_name_H-M   'P 1'
#
loop_
_entity.id
_entity.type
_entity.pdbx_description
1 polymer ?
#
loop_
_entity_poly.entity_id
_entity_poly.type
_entity_poly.pdbx_seq_one_letter_code
_entity_poly.pdbx_strand_id
1 'polypeptide(L)'
;MIQANAFIRSGMAKRCLVIGAETLSRVSDIHDRDSMIYADGAGAAILEISRDDSGIQSHISASFTLNEKDYLNFGKSFNRESHPDVKYIKMNGRKIYEFALQHVPAAMKQCLDSSGYGVAQLNKIIIHQANEKMDEAIVNRFYQLYHMPVPEHIMPMVIQKTG
;
A
#
# COMPACT_ATOMS: atom_id res chain seq x y z
N MET A 1 -3.93 -11.24 1.40
CA MET A 1 -4.96 -11.56 0.38
C MET A 1 -4.47 -12.59 -0.64
N ILE A 2 -3.38 -12.33 -1.36
CA ILE A 2 -2.98 -13.16 -2.51
C ILE A 2 -2.62 -14.61 -2.12
N GLN A 3 -1.96 -14.80 -0.97
CA GLN A 3 -1.67 -16.14 -0.43
C GLN A 3 -2.95 -16.91 -0.05
N ALA A 4 -3.92 -16.24 0.56
CA ALA A 4 -5.22 -16.83 0.86
C ALA A 4 -5.96 -17.25 -0.43
N ASN A 5 -5.90 -16.41 -1.47
CA ASN A 5 -6.44 -16.76 -2.79
C ASN A 5 -5.77 -18.01 -3.37
N ALA A 6 -4.44 -18.14 -3.25
CA ALA A 6 -3.72 -19.33 -3.70
C ALA A 6 -4.13 -20.60 -2.94
N PHE A 7 -4.31 -20.53 -1.61
CA PHE A 7 -4.81 -21.66 -0.82
C PHE A 7 -6.25 -22.04 -1.17
N ILE A 8 -7.11 -21.07 -1.44
CA ILE A 8 -8.50 -21.34 -1.85
C ILE A 8 -8.54 -21.97 -3.25
N ARG A 9 -7.81 -21.40 -4.22
CA ARG A 9 -7.76 -21.91 -5.60
C ARG A 9 -7.14 -23.29 -5.72
N SER A 10 -6.21 -23.65 -4.83
CA SER A 10 -5.63 -25.01 -4.78
C SER A 10 -6.52 -26.02 -4.06
N GLY A 11 -7.64 -25.59 -3.45
CA GLY A 11 -8.52 -26.46 -2.66
C GLY A 11 -8.00 -26.78 -1.26
N MET A 12 -6.87 -26.21 -0.85
CA MET A 12 -6.30 -26.40 0.51
C MET A 12 -7.14 -25.71 1.60
N ALA A 13 -7.86 -24.65 1.25
CA ALA A 13 -8.76 -23.94 2.15
C ALA A 13 -10.07 -23.58 1.45
N LYS A 14 -11.14 -23.37 2.22
CA LYS A 14 -12.43 -22.84 1.73
C LYS A 14 -12.73 -21.44 2.25
N ARG A 15 -12.16 -21.10 3.41
CA ARG A 15 -12.31 -19.83 4.10
C ARG A 15 -10.98 -19.48 4.76
N CYS A 16 -10.52 -18.24 4.62
CA CYS A 16 -9.29 -17.73 5.21
C CYS A 16 -9.56 -16.39 5.91
N LEU A 17 -9.16 -16.28 7.18
CA LEU A 17 -9.08 -14.99 7.86
C LEU A 17 -7.71 -14.37 7.53
N VAL A 18 -7.73 -13.17 6.94
CA VAL A 18 -6.53 -12.39 6.63
C VAL A 18 -6.50 -11.17 7.54
N ILE A 19 -5.43 -11.04 8.31
CA ILE A 19 -5.21 -9.91 9.22
C ILE A 19 -3.95 -9.17 8.77
N GLY A 20 -4.07 -7.86 8.60
CA GLY A 20 -2.93 -6.94 8.56
C GLY A 20 -2.93 -6.14 9.84
N ALA A 21 -1.83 -6.16 10.59
CA ALA A 21 -1.69 -5.40 11.83
C ALA A 21 -0.24 -4.95 11.99
N GLU A 22 -0.05 -3.75 12.52
CA GLU A 22 1.26 -3.16 12.73
C GLU A 22 1.25 -2.20 13.94
N THR A 23 2.40 -2.09 14.60
CA THR A 23 2.61 -1.17 15.73
C THR A 23 3.83 -0.28 15.49
N LEU A 24 3.81 0.51 14.41
CA LEU A 24 4.94 1.33 13.99
C LEU A 24 5.33 2.41 15.01
N SER A 25 4.42 2.81 15.90
CA SER A 25 4.71 3.74 17.00
C SER A 25 5.89 3.26 17.85
N ARG A 26 6.09 1.95 17.97
CA ARG A 26 7.16 1.33 18.78
C ARG A 26 8.54 1.42 18.14
N VAL A 27 8.59 1.64 16.83
CA VAL A 27 9.83 1.69 16.05
C VAL A 27 10.04 3.05 15.37
N SER A 28 9.19 4.04 15.67
CA SER A 28 9.30 5.40 15.16
C SER A 28 10.14 6.27 16.10
N ASP A 29 11.03 7.08 15.52
CA ASP A 29 11.90 7.98 16.28
C ASP A 29 11.21 9.32 16.48
N ILE A 30 10.78 9.64 17.70
CA ILE A 30 10.10 10.92 18.00
C ILE A 30 10.95 12.16 17.66
N HIS A 31 12.27 11.99 17.50
CA HIS A 31 13.20 13.05 17.10
C HIS A 31 13.38 13.16 15.58
N ASP A 32 12.74 12.28 14.82
CA ASP A 32 12.75 12.25 13.36
C ASP A 32 11.40 12.69 12.79
N ARG A 33 11.40 13.87 12.19
CA ARG A 33 10.21 14.46 11.58
C ARG A 33 9.65 13.61 10.42
N ASP A 34 10.48 12.81 9.75
CA ASP A 34 10.02 11.95 8.66
C ASP A 34 9.23 10.74 9.18
N SER A 35 9.27 10.47 10.49
CA SER A 35 8.53 9.36 11.13
C SER A 35 7.16 9.75 11.70
N MET A 36 6.75 11.02 11.58
CA MET A 36 5.47 11.52 12.10
C MET A 36 4.23 11.00 11.37
N ILE A 37 4.41 10.24 10.29
CA ILE A 37 3.34 9.70 9.43
C ILE A 37 2.93 8.27 9.78
N TYR A 38 3.57 7.67 10.79
CA TYR A 38 3.31 6.30 11.18
C TYR A 38 2.28 6.21 12.30
N ALA A 39 1.45 5.16 12.23
CA ALA A 39 0.43 4.87 13.22
C ALA A 39 0.35 3.36 13.49
N ASP A 40 -0.38 3.03 14.56
CA ASP A 40 -0.69 1.65 14.92
C ASP A 40 -2.09 1.30 14.42
N GLY A 41 -2.28 0.07 13.97
CA GLY A 41 -3.58 -0.34 13.46
C GLY A 41 -3.67 -1.81 13.13
N ALA A 42 -4.90 -2.28 13.01
CA ALA A 42 -5.21 -3.62 12.54
C ALA A 42 -6.48 -3.61 11.70
N GLY A 43 -6.52 -4.45 10.67
CA GLY A 43 -7.68 -4.71 9.83
C GLY A 43 -7.76 -6.19 9.49
N ALA A 44 -8.98 -6.69 9.32
CA ALA A 44 -9.22 -8.08 9.00
C ALA A 44 -10.27 -8.24 7.91
N ALA A 45 -10.08 -9.23 7.06
CA ALA A 45 -11.05 -9.64 6.05
C ALA A 45 -11.14 -11.17 6.02
N ILE A 46 -12.35 -11.69 5.79
CA ILE A 46 -12.55 -13.11 5.52
C ILE A 46 -12.65 -13.27 4.01
N LEU A 47 -11.80 -14.12 3.45
CA LEU A 47 -11.87 -14.55 2.06
C LEU A 47 -12.50 -15.95 2.02
N GLU A 48 -13.54 -16.12 1.21
CA GLU A 48 -14.25 -17.38 1.05
C GLU A 48 -14.38 -17.72 -0.43
N ILE A 49 -14.43 -19.01 -0.74
CA ILE A 49 -14.73 -19.50 -2.08
C ILE A 49 -16.11 -19.00 -2.53
N SER A 50 -16.15 -18.32 -3.69
CA SER A 50 -17.41 -17.95 -4.34
C SER A 50 -17.66 -18.80 -5.60
N ARG A 51 -18.92 -18.85 -6.03
CA ARG A 51 -19.36 -19.48 -7.28
C ARG A 51 -19.85 -18.47 -8.33
N ASP A 52 -19.88 -17.20 -7.99
CA ASP A 52 -20.19 -16.10 -8.91
C ASP A 52 -18.91 -15.42 -9.41
N ASP A 53 -19.07 -14.35 -10.19
CA ASP A 53 -17.96 -13.54 -10.74
C ASP A 53 -17.38 -12.53 -9.71
N SER A 54 -17.56 -12.78 -8.41
CA SER A 54 -16.96 -11.94 -7.37
C SER A 54 -15.59 -12.46 -6.95
N GLY A 55 -14.74 -11.56 -6.45
CA GLY A 55 -13.44 -11.90 -5.87
C GLY A 55 -12.28 -11.18 -6.54
N ILE A 56 -11.11 -11.82 -6.47
CA ILE A 56 -9.85 -11.26 -6.98
C ILE A 56 -9.70 -11.67 -8.45
N GLN A 57 -9.98 -10.73 -9.33
CA GLN A 57 -9.97 -10.93 -10.79
C GLN A 57 -8.56 -10.96 -11.38
N SER A 58 -7.68 -10.12 -10.86
CA SER A 58 -6.27 -10.09 -11.24
C SER A 58 -5.42 -9.66 -10.06
N HIS A 59 -4.12 -9.96 -10.14
CA HIS A 59 -3.11 -9.42 -9.24
C HIS A 59 -1.81 -9.24 -10.01
N ILE A 60 -1.05 -8.22 -9.63
CA ILE A 60 0.32 -8.00 -10.10
C ILE A 60 1.22 -7.94 -8.88
N SER A 61 2.42 -8.48 -9.00
CA SER A 61 3.47 -8.40 -7.98
C SER A 61 4.75 -7.97 -8.65
N ALA A 62 5.46 -7.05 -8.00
CA ALA A 62 6.74 -6.53 -8.46
C ALA A 62 7.67 -6.39 -7.25
N SER A 63 8.98 -6.52 -7.49
CA SER A 63 10.00 -6.39 -6.46
C SER A 63 11.14 -5.52 -6.97
N PHE A 64 11.49 -4.52 -6.18
CA PHE A 64 12.55 -3.56 -6.45
C PHE A 64 13.45 -3.52 -5.22
N THR A 65 14.55 -4.27 -5.27
CA THR A 65 15.41 -4.51 -4.09
C THR A 65 16.89 -4.30 -4.39
N LEU A 66 17.24 -3.94 -5.62
CA LEU A 66 18.63 -3.74 -6.01
C LEU A 66 19.13 -2.35 -5.55
N ASN A 67 18.40 -1.30 -5.91
CA ASN A 67 18.77 0.09 -5.59
C ASN A 67 17.87 0.69 -4.51
N GLU A 68 16.63 0.23 -4.42
CA GLU A 68 15.57 0.82 -3.60
C GLU A 68 15.55 0.28 -2.16
N LYS A 69 16.32 -0.78 -1.89
CA LYS A 69 16.35 -1.46 -0.58
C LYS A 69 16.69 -0.54 0.59
N ASP A 70 17.44 0.53 0.34
CA ASP A 70 17.92 1.46 1.38
C ASP A 70 17.00 2.68 1.56
N TYR A 71 15.92 2.79 0.76
CA TYR A 71 14.93 3.87 0.90
C TYR A 71 14.18 3.80 2.23
N LEU A 72 13.99 2.59 2.76
CA LEU A 72 13.56 2.33 4.13
C LEU A 72 14.64 1.49 4.81
N ASN A 73 15.14 1.96 5.95
CA ASN A 73 16.18 1.26 6.69
C ASN A 73 16.00 1.42 8.20
N PHE A 74 16.86 0.76 8.99
CA PHE A 74 16.90 0.92 10.44
C PHE A 74 18.15 1.71 10.86
N GLY A 75 17.93 2.87 11.47
CA GLY A 75 18.96 3.81 11.87
C GLY A 75 18.93 4.16 13.36
N LYS A 76 19.98 4.84 13.83
CA LYS A 76 20.00 5.39 15.21
C LYS A 76 18.99 6.54 15.33
N SER A 77 18.58 6.86 16.55
CA SER A 77 17.79 8.07 16.80
C SER A 77 18.56 9.33 16.38
N PHE A 78 17.84 10.38 16.01
CA PHE A 78 18.41 11.73 15.88
C PHE A 78 18.70 12.39 17.23
N ASN A 79 18.16 11.85 18.33
CA ASN A 79 18.66 12.17 19.66
C ASN A 79 19.98 11.44 19.93
N ARG A 80 21.05 12.21 20.08
CA ARG A 80 22.41 11.72 20.34
C ARG A 80 22.57 11.05 21.71
N GLU A 81 21.67 11.33 22.65
CA GLU A 81 21.66 10.74 23.99
C GLU A 81 20.92 9.39 24.04
N SER A 82 20.24 9.02 22.95
CA SER A 82 19.57 7.72 22.83
C SER A 82 20.58 6.57 22.92
N HIS A 83 20.13 5.45 23.48
CA HIS A 83 20.93 4.23 23.55
C HIS A 83 21.40 3.79 22.15
N PRO A 84 22.71 3.54 21.93
CA PRO A 84 23.30 3.37 20.60
C PRO A 84 22.83 2.11 19.85
N ASP A 85 22.38 1.10 20.59
CA ASP A 85 21.87 -0.17 20.06
C ASP A 85 20.38 -0.13 19.70
N VAL A 86 19.65 0.91 20.12
CA VAL A 86 18.25 1.09 19.73
C VAL A 86 18.20 1.66 18.32
N LYS A 87 17.37 1.04 17.48
CA LYS A 87 17.17 1.43 16.09
C LYS A 87 15.72 1.75 15.83
N TYR A 88 15.52 2.69 14.92
CA TYR A 88 14.22 3.17 14.49
C TYR A 88 14.11 3.07 12.98
N ILE A 89 12.89 2.95 12.47
CA ILE A 89 12.64 3.06 11.04
C ILE A 89 13.08 4.44 10.55
N LYS A 90 13.80 4.46 9.43
CA LYS A 90 14.27 5.65 8.74
C LYS A 90 13.85 5.59 7.28
N MET A 91 13.55 6.75 6.74
CA MET A 91 12.95 6.87 5.42
C MET A 91 13.65 7.94 4.59
N ASN A 92 13.96 7.62 3.32
CA ASN A 92 14.25 8.63 2.31
C ASN A 92 12.96 9.03 1.60
N GLY A 93 12.19 9.94 2.19
CA GLY A 93 10.84 10.26 1.74
C GLY A 93 10.77 10.72 0.28
N ARG A 94 11.76 11.52 -0.17
CA ARG A 94 11.82 11.96 -1.57
C ARG A 94 11.98 10.79 -2.54
N LYS A 95 12.89 9.86 -2.25
CA LYS A 95 13.12 8.68 -3.10
C LYS A 95 11.91 7.76 -3.13
N ILE A 96 11.23 7.58 -2.00
CA ILE A 96 10.00 6.78 -1.95
C ILE A 96 8.87 7.43 -2.75
N TYR A 97 8.71 8.75 -2.64
CA TYR A 97 7.71 9.48 -3.41
C TYR A 97 7.98 9.37 -4.93
N GLU A 98 9.22 9.57 -5.36
CA GLU A 98 9.63 9.40 -6.77
C GLU A 98 9.34 7.96 -7.25
N PHE A 99 9.72 6.95 -6.46
CA PHE A 99 9.49 5.54 -6.75
C PHE A 99 7.99 5.21 -6.88
N ALA A 100 7.18 5.62 -5.90
CA ALA A 100 5.76 5.30 -5.87
C ALA A 100 5.03 5.88 -7.09
N LEU A 101 5.32 7.12 -7.44
CA LEU A 101 4.72 7.79 -8.60
C LEU A 101 5.12 7.20 -9.94
N GLN A 102 6.30 6.60 -10.02
CA GLN A 102 6.78 5.94 -11.23
C GLN A 102 6.16 4.55 -11.41
N HIS A 103 6.09 3.75 -10.35
CA HIS A 103 5.77 2.32 -10.46
C HIS A 103 4.33 1.96 -10.12
N VAL A 104 3.71 2.64 -9.15
CA VAL A 104 2.37 2.25 -8.65
C VAL A 104 1.28 2.48 -9.69
N PRO A 105 1.19 3.65 -10.38
CA PRO A 105 0.16 3.85 -11.41
C PRO A 105 0.24 2.83 -12.55
N ALA A 106 1.46 2.47 -12.98
CA ALA A 106 1.67 1.48 -14.02
C ALA A 106 1.22 0.08 -13.58
N ALA A 107 1.54 -0.32 -12.34
CA ALA A 107 1.09 -1.58 -11.77
C ALA A 107 -0.44 -1.64 -11.62
N MET A 108 -1.07 -0.54 -11.18
CA MET A 108 -2.53 -0.42 -11.11
C MET A 108 -3.18 -0.60 -12.48
N LYS A 109 -2.64 0.07 -13.51
CA LYS A 109 -3.11 -0.04 -14.89
C LYS A 109 -3.00 -1.48 -15.40
N GLN A 110 -1.84 -2.09 -15.24
CA GLN A 110 -1.61 -3.47 -15.68
C GLN A 110 -2.53 -4.45 -14.97
N CYS A 111 -2.77 -4.26 -13.66
CA CYS A 111 -3.69 -5.09 -12.90
C CYS A 111 -5.12 -4.94 -13.41
N LEU A 112 -5.61 -3.71 -13.58
CA LEU A 112 -6.95 -3.45 -14.09
C LEU A 112 -7.14 -3.98 -15.51
N ASP A 113 -6.21 -3.72 -16.42
CA ASP A 113 -6.28 -4.23 -17.80
C ASP A 113 -6.33 -5.77 -17.82
N SER A 114 -5.57 -6.42 -16.94
CA SER A 114 -5.55 -7.89 -16.81
C SER A 114 -6.82 -8.47 -16.18
N SER A 115 -7.64 -7.64 -15.52
CA SER A 115 -8.92 -8.07 -14.94
C SER A 115 -10.04 -8.20 -15.97
N GLY A 116 -9.88 -7.62 -17.16
CA GLY A 116 -10.92 -7.57 -18.19
C GLY A 116 -11.97 -6.47 -18.00
N TYR A 117 -11.95 -5.72 -16.89
CA TYR A 117 -12.84 -4.59 -16.66
C TYR A 117 -12.27 -3.28 -17.20
N GLY A 118 -13.15 -2.42 -17.72
CA GLY A 118 -12.79 -1.06 -18.10
C GLY A 118 -12.67 -0.13 -16.90
N VAL A 119 -11.81 0.88 -17.00
CA VAL A 119 -11.62 1.89 -15.92
C VAL A 119 -12.89 2.65 -15.56
N ALA A 120 -13.86 2.78 -16.48
CA ALA A 120 -15.16 3.37 -16.21
C ALA A 120 -16.05 2.51 -15.28
N GLN A 121 -15.75 1.22 -15.13
CA GLN A 121 -16.44 0.31 -14.22
C GLN A 121 -15.85 0.32 -12.80
N LEU A 122 -14.71 1.00 -12.60
CA LEU A 122 -14.06 1.08 -11.30
C LEU A 122 -14.82 2.06 -10.39
N ASN A 123 -15.38 1.54 -9.29
CA ASN A 123 -16.14 2.37 -8.35
C ASN A 123 -15.32 2.95 -7.21
N LYS A 124 -14.27 2.25 -6.77
CA LYS A 124 -13.42 2.64 -5.64
C LYS A 124 -11.97 2.19 -5.83
N ILE A 125 -11.04 3.01 -5.35
CA ILE A 125 -9.62 2.68 -5.21
C ILE A 125 -9.29 2.68 -3.72
N ILE A 126 -9.01 1.50 -3.17
CA ILE A 126 -8.51 1.34 -1.80
C ILE A 126 -7.00 1.13 -1.90
N ILE A 127 -6.23 2.20 -1.69
CA ILE A 127 -4.77 2.19 -1.74
C ILE A 127 -4.19 2.22 -0.32
N HIS A 128 -2.95 1.76 -0.17
CA HIS A 128 -2.19 2.02 1.05
C HIS A 128 -2.13 3.53 1.28
N GLN A 129 -2.60 3.98 2.44
CA GLN A 129 -2.62 5.40 2.78
C GLN A 129 -1.33 5.76 3.50
N ALA A 130 -0.37 6.30 2.76
CA ALA A 130 0.93 6.71 3.29
C ALA A 130 1.01 8.23 3.45
N ASN A 131 0.44 8.96 2.49
CA ASN A 131 0.40 10.40 2.48
C ASN A 131 -0.64 10.88 1.48
N GLU A 132 -1.59 11.71 1.91
CA GLU A 132 -2.72 12.16 1.06
C GLU A 132 -2.26 12.76 -0.27
N LYS A 133 -1.25 13.64 -0.25
CA LYS A 133 -0.71 14.26 -1.48
C LYS A 133 -0.09 13.23 -2.43
N MET A 134 0.57 12.21 -1.91
CA MET A 134 1.13 11.14 -2.72
C MET A 134 0.03 10.27 -3.34
N ASP A 135 -0.97 9.90 -2.54
CA ASP A 135 -2.07 9.04 -2.98
C ASP A 135 -2.90 9.74 -4.07
N GLU A 136 -3.19 11.04 -3.92
CA GLU A 136 -3.81 11.86 -4.96
C GLU A 136 -2.96 11.88 -6.23
N ALA A 137 -1.65 12.06 -6.12
CA ALA A 137 -0.75 12.10 -7.26
C ALA A 137 -0.61 10.73 -7.96
N ILE A 138 -0.74 9.61 -7.23
CA ILE A 138 -0.79 8.26 -7.78
C ILE A 138 -2.08 8.09 -8.58
N VAL A 139 -3.24 8.41 -7.98
CA VAL A 139 -4.55 8.25 -8.64
C VAL A 139 -4.67 9.15 -9.86
N ASN A 140 -4.20 10.40 -9.78
CA ASN A 140 -4.15 11.30 -10.92
C ASN A 140 -3.33 10.71 -12.08
N ARG A 141 -2.12 10.20 -11.79
CA ARG A 141 -1.28 9.54 -12.82
C ARG A 141 -1.95 8.29 -13.39
N PHE A 142 -2.61 7.50 -12.54
CA PHE A 142 -3.32 6.30 -12.98
C PHE A 142 -4.43 6.63 -14.00
N TYR A 143 -5.26 7.63 -13.73
CA TYR A 143 -6.31 8.06 -14.67
C TYR A 143 -5.74 8.75 -15.93
N GLN A 144 -4.61 9.45 -15.83
CA GLN A 144 -3.89 9.97 -16.99
C GLN A 144 -3.46 8.86 -17.96
N LEU A 145 -3.09 7.67 -17.48
CA LEU A 145 -2.76 6.52 -18.34
C LEU A 145 -3.95 6.02 -19.17
N TYR A 146 -5.18 6.38 -18.78
CA TYR A 146 -6.41 6.11 -19.53
C TYR A 146 -6.94 7.35 -20.26
N HIS A 147 -6.25 8.49 -20.20
CA HIS A 147 -6.71 9.77 -20.75
C HIS A 147 -8.08 10.20 -20.21
N MET A 148 -8.34 9.93 -18.92
CA MET A 148 -9.61 10.23 -18.26
C MET A 148 -9.39 11.17 -17.05
N PRO A 149 -10.38 11.99 -16.71
CA PRO A 149 -10.37 12.71 -15.44
C PRO A 149 -10.58 11.75 -14.27
N VAL A 150 -10.10 12.12 -13.09
CA VAL A 150 -10.37 11.37 -11.85
C VAL A 150 -11.83 11.58 -11.43
N PRO A 151 -12.63 10.52 -11.27
CA PRO A 151 -13.99 10.64 -10.76
C PRO A 151 -14.01 11.15 -9.31
N GLU A 152 -15.02 11.95 -8.97
CA GLU A 152 -15.24 12.37 -7.59
C GLU A 152 -15.42 11.17 -6.65
N HIS A 153 -14.85 11.27 -5.45
CA HIS A 153 -14.95 10.25 -4.40
C HIS A 153 -14.44 8.85 -4.79
N ILE A 154 -13.62 8.71 -5.84
CA ILE A 154 -13.07 7.39 -6.25
C ILE A 154 -12.16 6.78 -5.18
N MET A 155 -11.42 7.60 -4.44
CA MET A 155 -10.46 7.16 -3.42
C MET A 155 -10.96 7.58 -2.03
N PRO A 156 -11.61 6.69 -1.27
CA PRO A 156 -11.98 6.99 0.11
C PRO A 156 -10.71 7.16 0.97
N MET A 157 -10.57 8.30 1.63
CA MET A 157 -9.42 8.64 2.48
C MET A 157 -9.83 8.69 3.95
N VAL A 158 -9.03 8.04 4.81
CA VAL A 158 -9.18 8.03 6.27
C VAL A 158 -7.90 8.40 7.00
N ILE A 159 -6.79 8.61 6.28
CA ILE A 159 -5.46 8.92 6.81
C ILE A 159 -5.48 10.09 7.80
N GLN A 160 -6.23 11.16 7.49
CA GLN A 160 -6.40 12.32 8.37
C GLN A 160 -6.95 11.98 9.77
N LYS A 161 -7.64 10.85 9.93
CA LYS A 161 -8.19 10.37 11.20
C LYS A 161 -7.38 9.24 11.83
N THR A 162 -6.58 8.53 11.03
CA THR A 162 -5.93 7.27 11.42
C THR A 162 -4.41 7.36 11.49
N GLY A 163 -3.84 8.51 11.13
CA GLY A 163 -2.41 8.79 11.09
C GLY A 163 -1.95 8.98 9.67
#